data_AF-A0A2V2EJ97-F1
#
_entry.id   AF-A0A2V2EJ97-F1
#
_cell.length_a   1.000
_cell.length_b   1.000
_cell.length_c   1.000
_cell.angle_alpha   90.00
_cell.angle_beta   90.00
_cell.angle_gamma   90.00
#
_symmetry.space_group_name_H-M   'P 1'
#
loop_
_entity.id
_entity.type
_entity.pdbx_description
1 polymer ?
#
loop_
_entity_poly.entity_id
_entity_poly.type
_entity_poly.pdbx_seq_one_letter_code
_entity_poly.pdbx_strand_id
1 'polypeptide(L)'
;MKKKLLCLMLAALMLTSVCAFAEGETTEPEQTIEPEQIIEPEQTAEPEPDAEDAPLIDVDATPAPSGNETIEIPAELDGVFQFGDLYGEQLSIDFEQNMPAMIATFADETDDGSFTTAKRATFAARLRDAILDLTPSIDLSDLNINYDGDKPEGQRTNYTGLNSTISAVLNSVPQSFVCASDGMKYSISGGRFTMLSLNLKANAASMRADYDSEKQTVLNSLFPNGTSGMNKTEIALAIHDYIALHTRYDYTFTNSNMHNSYGALVNGIAVCQGYALAYIDLLREVGVESYFVSSSNLNHGWNVINTESGWYYSDVTWDDPRPNIGEYTNDGDYMGYCQHDYFMNTKAQIEQNHFAVNNTTDDAAKSVIFGTTPIVAAEAHPDSAFWSGIKCGMVRINGTWYYNDSAFWGMPSGSTYLPYMKGNICSTPYGTERQANIIVTDATPFAAVNGSLVYARFSAAYVTDAIMCYNTATGAVRKLADVEGDTMVTEIAAGRLSIGDKLYDRGTVVYTDVNSNLYTVKPNQSLDLGDVNTDGRLTIADVTLICRHIMGQTQLSGAALAAADINSDGSVGVADAVLLCQMISEGNE
;
A
#
# COMPACT_ATOMS: atom_id res chain seq x y z
N MET A 1 33.91 -28.51 -34.17
CA MET A 1 32.74 -29.23 -34.74
C MET A 1 31.73 -29.70 -33.69
N LYS A 2 32.13 -30.27 -32.53
CA LYS A 2 31.18 -30.76 -31.52
C LYS A 2 30.31 -29.68 -30.83
N LYS A 3 30.82 -28.45 -30.61
CA LYS A 3 30.01 -27.33 -30.08
C LYS A 3 28.96 -26.79 -31.07
N LYS A 4 29.23 -26.84 -32.38
CA LYS A 4 28.27 -26.42 -33.42
C LYS A 4 27.09 -27.40 -33.55
N LEU A 5 27.33 -28.70 -33.34
CA LEU A 5 26.28 -29.72 -33.40
C LEU A 5 25.35 -29.67 -32.17
N LEU A 6 25.89 -29.32 -30.99
CA LEU A 6 25.11 -29.18 -29.77
C LEU A 6 24.17 -27.96 -29.82
N CYS A 7 24.63 -26.82 -30.38
CA CYS A 7 23.77 -25.66 -30.63
C CYS A 7 22.65 -25.94 -31.64
N LEU A 8 22.93 -26.70 -32.71
CA LEU A 8 21.90 -27.09 -33.69
C LEU A 8 20.85 -28.03 -33.10
N MET A 9 21.23 -28.91 -32.16
CA MET A 9 20.29 -29.79 -31.47
C MET A 9 19.43 -29.03 -30.45
N LEU A 10 20.01 -28.09 -29.69
CA LEU A 10 19.26 -27.26 -28.74
C LEU A 10 18.29 -26.29 -29.44
N ALA A 11 18.69 -25.69 -30.56
CA ALA A 11 17.80 -24.83 -31.36
C ALA A 11 16.65 -25.62 -32.02
N ALA A 12 16.90 -26.86 -32.45
CA ALA A 12 15.87 -27.73 -33.02
C ALA A 12 14.87 -28.26 -31.97
N LEU A 13 15.32 -28.53 -30.74
CA LEU A 13 14.46 -28.95 -29.62
C LEU A 13 13.54 -27.82 -29.12
N MET A 14 14.01 -26.57 -29.19
CA MET A 14 13.21 -25.39 -28.80
C MET A 14 12.13 -25.06 -29.86
N LEU A 15 12.40 -25.25 -31.16
CA LEU A 15 11.40 -25.02 -32.22
C LEU A 15 10.22 -26.01 -32.17
N THR A 16 10.46 -27.25 -31.74
CA THR A 16 9.39 -28.28 -31.68
C THR A 16 8.44 -28.11 -30.50
N SER A 17 8.82 -27.35 -29.47
CA SER A 17 7.96 -27.11 -28.29
C SER A 17 6.93 -26.00 -28.51
N VAL A 18 7.17 -25.12 -29.50
CA VAL A 18 6.32 -23.95 -29.75
C VAL A 18 5.23 -24.24 -30.80
N CYS A 19 5.39 -25.28 -31.62
CA CYS A 19 4.41 -25.67 -32.64
C CYS A 19 3.34 -26.68 -32.17
N ALA A 20 3.26 -27.01 -30.88
CA ALA A 20 2.32 -28.01 -30.36
C ALA A 20 1.02 -27.44 -29.75
N PHE A 21 0.80 -26.13 -29.80
CA PHE A 21 -0.39 -25.47 -29.20
C PHE A 21 -1.35 -24.82 -30.21
N ALA A 22 -1.15 -25.06 -31.51
CA ALA A 22 -2.06 -24.59 -32.55
C ALA A 22 -2.32 -25.73 -33.53
N GLU A 23 -3.32 -26.58 -33.23
CA GLU A 23 -4.19 -27.31 -34.17
C GLU A 23 -4.93 -28.43 -33.44
N GLY A 24 -6.27 -28.35 -33.36
CA GLY A 24 -7.09 -29.45 -32.85
C GLY A 24 -8.53 -29.10 -32.49
N GLU A 25 -9.33 -28.66 -33.45
CA GLU A 25 -10.79 -28.57 -33.33
C GLU A 25 -11.46 -29.92 -33.65
N THR A 26 -12.41 -30.32 -32.79
CA THR A 26 -13.56 -31.24 -32.98
C THR A 26 -13.34 -32.76 -33.23
N THR A 27 -13.90 -33.59 -32.32
CA THR A 27 -15.07 -34.48 -32.57
C THR A 27 -15.36 -35.35 -31.32
N GLU A 28 -16.61 -35.33 -30.85
CA GLU A 28 -17.18 -36.29 -29.89
C GLU A 28 -17.35 -37.70 -30.51
N PRO A 29 -17.56 -38.73 -29.67
CA PRO A 29 -18.91 -39.29 -29.66
C PRO A 29 -19.48 -39.71 -28.28
N GLU A 30 -20.80 -39.52 -28.18
CA GLU A 30 -21.85 -40.17 -27.37
C GLU A 30 -21.50 -41.39 -26.50
N GLN A 31 -21.94 -41.35 -25.23
CA GLN A 31 -22.68 -42.47 -24.62
C GLN A 31 -23.79 -41.96 -23.67
N THR A 32 -24.90 -42.69 -23.67
CA THR A 32 -26.25 -42.28 -23.33
C THR A 32 -26.81 -43.06 -22.12
N ILE A 33 -27.39 -42.32 -21.14
CA ILE A 33 -28.56 -42.55 -20.23
C ILE A 33 -28.57 -43.83 -19.31
N GLU A 34 -29.01 -43.87 -18.03
CA GLU A 34 -30.23 -43.36 -17.36
C GLU A 34 -30.14 -43.22 -15.80
N PRO A 35 -31.14 -42.58 -15.14
CA PRO A 35 -31.03 -41.91 -13.82
C PRO A 35 -31.91 -42.51 -12.70
N GLU A 36 -31.72 -42.05 -11.45
CA GLU A 36 -32.67 -42.09 -10.30
C GLU A 36 -32.03 -41.28 -9.14
N GLN A 37 -32.68 -40.53 -8.24
CA GLN A 37 -34.08 -40.21 -8.00
C GLN A 37 -34.12 -38.97 -7.05
N ILE A 38 -35.15 -38.14 -7.19
CA ILE A 38 -35.45 -36.92 -6.42
C ILE A 38 -36.26 -37.30 -5.17
N ILE A 39 -36.00 -36.66 -4.02
CA ILE A 39 -36.93 -36.63 -2.88
C ILE A 39 -37.16 -35.17 -2.48
N GLU A 40 -38.42 -34.76 -2.54
CA GLU A 40 -38.97 -33.49 -2.07
C GLU A 40 -39.70 -33.66 -0.70
N PRO A 41 -40.05 -32.56 -0.01
CA PRO A 41 -40.21 -32.50 1.45
C PRO A 41 -41.65 -32.66 1.93
N GLU A 42 -41.82 -32.97 3.22
CA GLU A 42 -43.13 -33.07 3.87
C GLU A 42 -43.37 -31.88 4.83
N GLN A 43 -44.48 -31.18 4.60
CA GLN A 43 -45.08 -30.13 5.45
C GLN A 43 -46.15 -30.72 6.38
N THR A 44 -46.61 -29.87 7.32
CA THR A 44 -47.87 -29.87 8.13
C THR A 44 -47.65 -30.19 9.62
N ALA A 45 -48.24 -29.50 10.62
CA ALA A 45 -49.24 -28.44 10.72
C ALA A 45 -49.19 -27.76 12.12
N GLU A 46 -49.79 -26.57 12.25
CA GLU A 46 -50.31 -25.95 13.49
C GLU A 46 -51.87 -25.79 13.35
N PRO A 47 -52.71 -25.28 14.31
CA PRO A 47 -52.42 -24.61 15.61
C PRO A 47 -53.42 -24.82 16.83
N GLU A 48 -53.08 -24.18 17.98
CA GLU A 48 -53.90 -23.52 19.07
C GLU A 48 -54.68 -24.32 20.18
N PRO A 49 -55.09 -23.73 21.34
CA PRO A 49 -54.54 -22.63 22.20
C PRO A 49 -54.64 -22.82 23.77
N ASP A 50 -54.08 -21.83 24.51
CA ASP A 50 -54.34 -21.30 25.89
C ASP A 50 -54.25 -22.15 27.19
N ALA A 51 -53.40 -21.71 28.16
CA ALA A 51 -53.82 -21.09 29.45
C ALA A 51 -52.71 -20.98 30.55
N GLU A 52 -52.54 -19.72 31.04
CA GLU A 52 -52.24 -19.25 32.42
C GLU A 52 -50.82 -19.22 33.06
N ASP A 53 -50.70 -18.26 33.99
CA ASP A 53 -49.57 -17.41 34.44
C ASP A 53 -48.69 -17.91 35.63
N ALA A 54 -47.45 -17.39 35.63
CA ALA A 54 -46.56 -16.97 36.76
C ALA A 54 -45.70 -18.00 37.56
N PRO A 55 -44.59 -17.57 38.24
CA PRO A 55 -43.46 -16.72 37.78
C PRO A 55 -42.04 -17.26 38.15
N LEU A 56 -41.02 -16.74 37.45
CA LEU A 56 -39.60 -16.48 37.82
C LEU A 56 -38.81 -17.46 38.72
N ILE A 57 -37.71 -18.04 38.20
CA ILE A 57 -36.33 -17.93 38.77
C ILE A 57 -35.31 -17.96 37.62
N ASP A 58 -34.42 -16.97 37.64
CA ASP A 58 -33.29 -16.69 36.77
C ASP A 58 -32.18 -17.76 36.90
N VAL A 59 -31.69 -18.28 35.77
CA VAL A 59 -30.57 -19.23 35.65
C VAL A 59 -29.59 -18.66 34.65
N ASP A 60 -28.61 -17.88 35.12
CA ASP A 60 -27.21 -18.08 34.73
C ASP A 60 -26.29 -17.26 35.64
N ALA A 61 -25.61 -17.94 36.56
CA ALA A 61 -24.45 -17.41 37.25
C ALA A 61 -23.35 -18.46 37.11
N THR A 62 -22.50 -18.30 36.10
CA THR A 62 -21.27 -19.06 35.97
C THR A 62 -20.41 -18.81 37.22
N PRO A 63 -20.08 -19.84 38.02
CA PRO A 63 -19.28 -19.62 39.21
C PRO A 63 -17.81 -19.36 38.84
N ALA A 64 -17.17 -18.45 39.58
CA ALA A 64 -15.73 -18.22 39.49
C ALA A 64 -14.94 -19.55 39.65
N PRO A 65 -13.93 -19.82 38.81
CA PRO A 65 -13.29 -21.13 38.74
C PRO A 65 -12.45 -21.43 39.98
N SER A 66 -12.69 -22.59 40.59
CA SER A 66 -11.85 -23.16 41.64
C SER A 66 -10.84 -24.16 41.04
N GLY A 67 -9.55 -23.78 40.99
CA GLY A 67 -8.40 -24.69 40.94
C GLY A 67 -8.03 -25.32 39.58
N ASN A 68 -6.86 -24.93 39.05
CA ASN A 68 -6.07 -25.53 37.95
C ASN A 68 -6.66 -25.65 36.53
N GLU A 69 -7.91 -25.30 36.29
CA GLU A 69 -8.43 -25.22 34.91
C GLU A 69 -7.85 -23.99 34.18
N THR A 70 -7.36 -24.22 32.96
CA THR A 70 -6.95 -23.14 32.05
C THR A 70 -8.13 -22.79 31.18
N ILE A 71 -8.55 -21.52 31.20
CA ILE A 71 -9.66 -20.98 30.42
C ILE A 71 -9.09 -20.15 29.29
N GLU A 72 -9.63 -20.29 28.07
CA GLU A 72 -9.34 -19.37 26.97
C GLU A 72 -10.48 -18.38 26.79
N ILE A 73 -10.16 -17.09 26.74
CA ILE A 73 -11.10 -16.03 26.38
C ILE A 73 -10.56 -15.24 25.18
N PRO A 74 -11.42 -14.77 24.27
CA PRO A 74 -10.98 -13.92 23.16
C PRO A 74 -10.45 -12.58 23.69
N ALA A 75 -9.59 -11.93 22.92
CA ALA A 75 -9.33 -10.50 23.08
C ALA A 75 -10.45 -9.72 22.36
N GLU A 76 -11.12 -8.82 23.09
CA GLU A 76 -12.13 -7.91 22.56
C GLU A 76 -11.45 -6.60 22.16
N LEU A 77 -11.18 -6.45 20.87
CA LEU A 77 -10.62 -5.22 20.31
C LEU A 77 -11.78 -4.31 19.90
N ASP A 78 -11.90 -3.14 20.54
CA ASP A 78 -13.01 -2.22 20.29
C ASP A 78 -13.01 -1.71 18.83
N GLY A 79 -14.15 -1.88 18.14
CA GLY A 79 -14.50 -1.14 16.91
C GLY A 79 -13.99 -1.68 15.56
N VAL A 80 -14.63 -1.20 14.48
CA VAL A 80 -14.36 -1.49 13.05
C VAL A 80 -12.96 -1.07 12.58
N PHE A 81 -12.29 -0.29 13.42
CA PHE A 81 -10.89 0.05 13.36
C PHE A 81 -10.29 -0.53 14.62
N GLN A 82 -9.03 -0.96 14.58
CA GLN A 82 -8.33 -1.44 15.77
C GLN A 82 -8.02 -0.27 16.74
N PHE A 83 -9.00 0.58 17.04
CA PHE A 83 -8.94 1.73 17.91
C PHE A 83 -9.38 1.26 19.30
N GLY A 84 -8.40 0.99 20.16
CA GLY A 84 -8.69 0.85 21.58
C GLY A 84 -9.19 2.19 22.09
N ASP A 85 -10.46 2.25 22.45
CA ASP A 85 -10.99 3.33 23.28
C ASP A 85 -10.33 3.21 24.66
N LEU A 86 -9.38 4.09 24.98
CA LEU A 86 -9.31 4.67 26.32
C LEU A 86 -8.64 6.04 26.30
N TYR A 87 -9.50 7.05 26.45
CA TYR A 87 -9.33 8.26 27.25
C TYR A 87 -7.89 8.62 27.60
N GLY A 88 -7.30 9.58 26.88
CA GLY A 88 -6.48 10.65 27.47
C GLY A 88 -5.29 10.30 28.38
N GLU A 89 -5.00 9.03 28.66
CA GLU A 89 -3.78 8.56 29.29
C GLU A 89 -2.75 8.47 28.19
N GLN A 90 -2.29 9.66 27.86
CA GLN A 90 -1.04 9.95 27.20
C GLN A 90 0.00 8.87 27.55
N LEU A 91 0.27 7.96 26.60
CA LEU A 91 1.34 6.95 26.71
C LEU A 91 2.74 7.59 26.64
N SER A 92 2.88 8.88 26.98
CA SER A 92 4.17 9.56 27.16
C SER A 92 4.91 8.96 28.35
N ILE A 93 5.51 7.80 28.14
CA ILE A 93 6.53 7.24 29.01
C ILE A 93 7.86 7.65 28.36
N ASP A 94 8.59 8.53 29.05
CA ASP A 94 10.00 8.80 28.75
C ASP A 94 10.77 7.47 28.76
N PHE A 95 10.92 6.87 27.58
CA PHE A 95 11.53 5.56 27.41
C PHE A 95 13.03 5.60 27.74
N GLU A 96 13.68 6.77 27.59
CA GLU A 96 15.09 6.97 27.93
C GLU A 96 15.37 6.92 29.45
N GLN A 97 14.38 7.08 30.32
CA GLN A 97 14.59 6.86 31.76
C GLN A 97 14.52 5.39 32.17
N ASN A 98 14.07 4.48 31.29
CA ASN A 98 13.66 3.13 31.68
C ASN A 98 14.16 1.99 30.79
N MET A 99 15.38 2.03 30.23
CA MET A 99 16.09 0.80 29.83
C MET A 99 17.62 0.96 29.85
N PRO A 100 18.44 -0.08 30.16
CA PRO A 100 18.12 -1.44 30.57
C PRO A 100 18.78 -1.83 31.91
N ALA A 101 17.97 -2.14 32.94
CA ALA A 101 18.44 -2.98 34.04
C ALA A 101 17.26 -3.66 34.71
N MET A 102 17.31 -4.99 34.70
CA MET A 102 16.50 -5.94 35.48
C MET A 102 15.23 -6.43 34.80
N ILE A 103 15.23 -7.75 34.59
CA ILE A 103 14.04 -8.60 34.69
C ILE A 103 13.30 -8.13 35.94
N ALA A 104 12.26 -7.31 35.78
CA ALA A 104 11.44 -6.88 36.89
C ALA A 104 10.63 -8.11 37.30
N THR A 105 11.11 -8.83 38.32
CA THR A 105 10.28 -9.80 39.04
C THR A 105 9.14 -9.02 39.68
N PHE A 106 7.97 -9.00 39.03
CA PHE A 106 6.78 -8.33 39.55
C PHE A 106 6.12 -9.09 40.72
N ALA A 107 6.55 -10.34 40.97
CA ALA A 107 6.08 -11.16 42.08
C ALA A 107 6.74 -10.83 43.43
N ASP A 108 6.71 -9.57 43.87
CA ASP A 108 6.99 -9.18 45.27
C ASP A 108 5.69 -9.19 46.10
N GLU A 109 5.78 -9.28 47.43
CA GLU A 109 4.64 -9.36 48.37
C GLU A 109 3.69 -8.14 48.30
N THR A 110 4.06 -7.07 47.57
CA THR A 110 3.29 -5.85 47.38
C THR A 110 2.55 -5.74 46.04
N ASP A 111 2.71 -6.68 45.11
CA ASP A 111 2.00 -6.65 43.81
C ASP A 111 0.56 -7.14 43.96
N ASP A 112 -0.40 -6.22 43.82
CA ASP A 112 -1.83 -6.48 43.92
C ASP A 112 -2.45 -7.13 42.67
N GLY A 113 -1.63 -7.34 41.63
CA GLY A 113 -2.02 -7.92 40.36
C GLY A 113 -2.75 -6.98 39.41
N SER A 114 -2.67 -5.67 39.66
CA SER A 114 -3.13 -4.63 38.73
C SER A 114 -2.22 -4.52 37.49
N PHE A 115 -2.79 -4.08 36.36
CA PHE A 115 -2.08 -3.83 35.12
C PHE A 115 -1.48 -2.41 35.10
N THR A 116 -0.33 -2.28 35.76
CA THR A 116 0.40 -1.01 35.90
C THR A 116 1.06 -0.56 34.59
N THR A 117 1.48 0.70 34.53
CA THR A 117 2.24 1.28 33.41
C THR A 117 3.49 0.47 33.04
N ALA A 118 4.22 -0.05 34.03
CA ALA A 118 5.42 -0.86 33.80
C ALA A 118 5.10 -2.23 33.17
N LYS A 119 4.03 -2.89 33.65
CA LYS A 119 3.53 -4.14 33.06
C LYS A 119 3.02 -3.91 31.64
N ARG A 120 2.33 -2.78 31.40
CA ARG A 120 1.90 -2.35 30.07
C ARG A 120 3.05 -2.20 29.08
N ALA A 121 4.12 -1.50 29.47
CA ALA A 121 5.31 -1.34 28.63
C ALA A 121 5.97 -2.69 28.29
N THR A 122 6.07 -3.58 29.28
CA THR A 122 6.63 -4.93 29.10
C THR A 122 5.76 -5.76 28.16
N PHE A 123 4.44 -5.76 28.37
CA PHE A 123 3.48 -6.43 27.51
C PHE A 123 3.54 -5.92 26.06
N ALA A 124 3.56 -4.60 25.87
CA ALA A 124 3.62 -3.98 24.55
C ALA A 124 4.92 -4.34 23.80
N ALA A 125 6.06 -4.34 24.50
CA ALA A 125 7.34 -4.77 23.92
C ALA A 125 7.32 -6.24 23.51
N ARG A 126 6.83 -7.14 24.38
CA ARG A 126 6.70 -8.58 24.06
C ARG A 126 5.78 -8.81 22.87
N LEU A 127 4.64 -8.13 22.80
CA LEU A 127 3.70 -8.28 21.70
C LEU A 127 4.29 -7.78 20.38
N ARG A 128 4.96 -6.61 20.39
CA ARG A 128 5.70 -6.11 19.22
C ARG A 128 6.72 -7.15 18.76
N ASP A 129 7.58 -7.62 19.66
CA ASP A 129 8.67 -8.53 19.32
C ASP A 129 8.10 -9.86 18.80
N ALA A 130 7.01 -10.37 19.39
CA ALA A 130 6.31 -11.55 18.89
C ALA A 130 5.73 -11.37 17.47
N ILE A 131 5.16 -10.21 17.16
CA ILE A 131 4.70 -9.87 15.79
C ILE A 131 5.88 -9.79 14.82
N LEU A 132 6.99 -9.18 15.26
CA LEU A 132 8.18 -9.00 14.43
C LEU A 132 8.88 -10.34 14.13
N ASP A 133 8.98 -11.20 15.13
CA ASP A 133 9.65 -12.50 15.08
C ASP A 133 8.72 -13.65 14.65
N LEU A 134 7.44 -13.37 14.39
CA LEU A 134 6.40 -14.37 14.10
C LEU A 134 6.28 -15.44 15.20
N THR A 135 6.42 -15.03 16.46
CA THR A 135 6.19 -15.89 17.62
C THR A 135 4.68 -16.03 17.87
N PRO A 136 4.12 -17.25 17.95
CA PRO A 136 2.68 -17.46 17.96
C PRO A 136 1.98 -17.05 19.27
N SER A 137 2.74 -16.86 20.36
CA SER A 137 2.20 -16.46 21.66
C SER A 137 3.24 -15.73 22.51
N ILE A 138 2.76 -15.00 23.52
CA ILE A 138 3.59 -14.36 24.54
C ILE A 138 3.21 -14.86 25.93
N ASP A 139 4.22 -15.11 26.77
CA ASP A 139 4.03 -15.45 28.18
C ASP A 139 3.74 -14.18 28.99
N LEU A 140 2.73 -14.25 29.85
CA LEU A 140 2.28 -13.20 30.76
C LEU A 140 2.37 -13.62 32.23
N SER A 141 2.76 -14.87 32.51
CA SER A 141 2.70 -15.46 33.85
C SER A 141 3.54 -14.72 34.88
N ASP A 142 4.66 -14.12 34.47
CA ASP A 142 5.56 -13.33 35.31
C ASP A 142 5.06 -11.90 35.58
N LEU A 143 4.11 -11.40 34.77
CA LEU A 143 3.52 -10.08 34.96
C LEU A 143 2.48 -10.06 36.09
N ASN A 144 2.05 -11.23 36.58
CA ASN A 144 1.08 -11.36 37.67
C ASN A 144 -0.13 -10.43 37.47
N ILE A 145 -0.86 -10.59 36.36
CA ILE A 145 -2.02 -9.75 36.05
C ILE A 145 -3.29 -10.54 36.39
N ASN A 146 -4.09 -10.03 37.33
CA ASN A 146 -5.32 -10.69 37.73
C ASN A 146 -6.38 -10.59 36.63
N TYR A 147 -7.13 -11.68 36.43
CA TYR A 147 -8.34 -11.65 35.62
C TYR A 147 -9.47 -11.03 36.44
N ASP A 148 -10.07 -9.97 35.88
CA ASP A 148 -11.11 -9.19 36.56
C ASP A 148 -12.50 -9.85 36.58
N GLY A 149 -12.67 -11.00 35.93
CA GLY A 149 -13.93 -11.76 35.90
C GLY A 149 -15.03 -11.12 35.05
N ASP A 150 -16.29 -11.45 35.37
CA ASP A 150 -17.50 -11.05 34.64
C ASP A 150 -17.95 -9.61 34.92
N LYS A 151 -17.03 -8.71 35.28
CA LYS A 151 -17.37 -7.28 35.37
C LYS A 151 -17.94 -6.82 34.01
N PRO A 152 -18.89 -5.86 34.00
CA PRO A 152 -19.39 -5.29 32.75
C PRO A 152 -18.25 -4.77 31.87
N GLU A 153 -18.49 -4.80 30.56
CA GLU A 153 -17.61 -4.18 29.56
C GLU A 153 -17.31 -2.71 29.96
N GLY A 154 -16.03 -2.31 29.85
CA GLY A 154 -15.54 -1.02 30.36
C GLY A 154 -15.22 -0.95 31.87
N GLN A 155 -15.59 -1.96 32.67
CA GLN A 155 -15.22 -2.06 34.09
C GLN A 155 -14.18 -3.15 34.39
N ARG A 156 -13.72 -3.87 33.36
CA ARG A 156 -12.66 -4.88 33.45
C ARG A 156 -11.27 -4.24 33.31
N THR A 157 -10.85 -3.44 34.29
CA THR A 157 -9.65 -2.58 34.21
C THR A 157 -8.40 -3.25 33.62
N ASN A 158 -8.02 -4.45 34.07
CA ASN A 158 -6.85 -5.16 33.54
C ASN A 158 -7.08 -5.67 32.12
N TYR A 159 -8.24 -6.24 31.84
CA TYR A 159 -8.59 -6.80 30.53
C TYR A 159 -8.74 -5.70 29.47
N THR A 160 -9.49 -4.63 29.77
CA THR A 160 -9.61 -3.42 28.93
C THR A 160 -8.24 -2.75 28.74
N GLY A 161 -7.39 -2.74 29.77
CA GLY A 161 -6.02 -2.26 29.69
C GLY A 161 -5.16 -3.09 28.72
N LEU A 162 -5.26 -4.42 28.78
CA LEU A 162 -4.55 -5.32 27.87
C LEU A 162 -5.05 -5.14 26.42
N ASN A 163 -6.37 -5.11 26.19
CA ASN A 163 -6.95 -4.96 24.85
C ASN A 163 -6.58 -3.61 24.21
N SER A 164 -6.69 -2.50 24.95
CA SER A 164 -6.24 -1.20 24.46
C SER A 164 -4.74 -1.17 24.14
N THR A 165 -3.92 -1.95 24.87
CA THR A 165 -2.49 -2.09 24.55
C THR A 165 -2.27 -2.92 23.28
N ILE A 166 -3.05 -3.97 23.04
CA ILE A 166 -3.03 -4.71 21.77
C ILE A 166 -3.33 -3.76 20.63
N SER A 167 -4.45 -3.02 20.69
CA SER A 167 -4.85 -2.05 19.67
C SER A 167 -3.76 -1.01 19.38
N ALA A 168 -3.15 -0.45 20.43
CA ALA A 168 -2.02 0.47 20.27
C ALA A 168 -0.85 -0.16 19.51
N VAL A 169 -0.46 -1.40 19.88
CA VAL A 169 0.60 -2.18 19.20
C VAL A 169 0.28 -2.41 17.74
N LEU A 170 -0.93 -2.86 17.41
CA LEU A 170 -1.32 -3.09 16.02
C LEU A 170 -1.28 -1.81 15.18
N ASN A 171 -1.61 -0.65 15.78
CA ASN A 171 -1.54 0.67 15.15
C ASN A 171 -0.13 1.27 15.08
N SER A 172 0.88 0.64 15.69
CA SER A 172 2.26 1.15 15.67
C SER A 172 3.28 0.18 15.09
N VAL A 173 2.86 -1.04 14.80
CA VAL A 173 3.67 -2.11 14.19
C VAL A 173 3.06 -2.42 12.82
N PRO A 174 3.54 -1.78 11.74
CA PRO A 174 3.00 -1.97 10.39
C PRO A 174 2.95 -3.44 9.95
N GLN A 175 3.84 -4.27 10.49
CA GLN A 175 3.94 -5.72 10.29
C GLN A 175 2.81 -6.53 10.93
N SER A 176 1.89 -5.91 11.66
CA SER A 176 0.75 -6.56 12.34
C SER A 176 -0.21 -7.30 11.41
N PHE A 177 -0.13 -7.06 10.08
CA PHE A 177 -0.89 -7.79 9.05
C PHE A 177 -0.70 -9.31 9.09
N VAL A 178 0.35 -9.81 9.77
CA VAL A 178 0.61 -11.25 9.95
C VAL A 178 -0.32 -11.92 10.94
N CYS A 179 -0.96 -11.15 11.82
CA CYS A 179 -1.98 -11.63 12.74
C CYS A 179 -3.33 -11.69 12.01
N ALA A 180 -4.15 -12.71 12.29
CA ALA A 180 -5.53 -12.71 11.85
C ALA A 180 -6.30 -11.57 12.54
N SER A 181 -7.29 -11.01 11.83
CA SER A 181 -8.14 -9.92 12.34
C SER A 181 -8.99 -10.36 13.53
N ASP A 182 -9.34 -11.64 13.56
CA ASP A 182 -10.04 -12.33 14.63
C ASP A 182 -9.12 -13.36 15.30
N GLY A 183 -9.31 -13.58 16.59
CA GLY A 183 -8.81 -14.79 17.24
C GLY A 183 -7.54 -14.68 18.08
N MET A 184 -7.04 -13.47 18.39
CA MET A 184 -6.15 -13.34 19.55
C MET A 184 -6.89 -13.81 20.81
N LYS A 185 -6.22 -14.60 21.65
CA LYS A 185 -6.84 -15.23 22.84
C LYS A 185 -5.94 -15.18 24.04
N TYR A 186 -6.52 -14.87 25.19
CA TYR A 186 -5.83 -14.99 26.48
C TYR A 186 -6.06 -16.37 27.08
N SER A 187 -5.02 -16.94 27.67
CA SER A 187 -5.12 -18.09 28.57
C SER A 187 -5.09 -17.62 30.02
N ILE A 188 -6.09 -18.03 30.80
CA ILE A 188 -6.23 -17.70 32.22
C ILE A 188 -6.05 -18.96 33.05
N SER A 189 -5.16 -18.92 34.03
CA SER A 189 -4.96 -20.02 34.98
C SER A 189 -4.78 -19.46 36.38
N GLY A 190 -5.41 -20.08 37.37
CA GLY A 190 -5.36 -19.62 38.76
C GLY A 190 -5.88 -18.19 38.96
N GLY A 191 -6.84 -17.74 38.14
CA GLY A 191 -7.41 -16.39 38.21
C GLY A 191 -6.52 -15.29 37.62
N ARG A 192 -5.51 -15.64 36.81
CA ARG A 192 -4.54 -14.69 36.24
C ARG A 192 -4.35 -14.92 34.75
N PHE A 193 -4.05 -13.85 34.02
CA PHE A 193 -3.58 -13.94 32.64
C PHE A 193 -2.19 -14.59 32.61
N THR A 194 -2.02 -15.62 31.79
CA THR A 194 -0.77 -16.39 31.70
C THR A 194 -0.18 -16.41 30.31
N MET A 195 -0.99 -16.27 29.27
CA MET A 195 -0.52 -16.25 27.89
C MET A 195 -1.46 -15.41 27.02
N LEU A 196 -0.92 -14.81 25.97
CA LEU A 196 -1.69 -14.31 24.83
C LEU A 196 -1.24 -15.06 23.57
N SER A 197 -2.17 -15.75 22.90
CA SER A 197 -1.99 -16.30 21.56
C SER A 197 -2.30 -15.22 20.52
N LEU A 198 -1.42 -15.06 19.52
CA LEU A 198 -1.52 -14.00 18.51
C LEU A 198 -2.36 -14.40 17.29
N ASN A 199 -2.69 -15.68 17.13
CA ASN A 199 -3.38 -16.22 15.96
C ASN A 199 -2.76 -15.78 14.63
N LEU A 200 -1.48 -16.11 14.44
CA LEU A 200 -0.76 -15.80 13.20
C LEU A 200 -1.44 -16.48 12.00
N LYS A 201 -1.57 -15.75 10.90
CA LYS A 201 -2.05 -16.29 9.62
C LYS A 201 -1.14 -17.42 9.16
N ALA A 202 -1.72 -18.46 8.55
CA ALA A 202 -0.96 -19.62 8.08
C ALA A 202 0.15 -19.25 7.07
N ASN A 203 -0.04 -18.17 6.31
CA ASN A 203 0.91 -17.63 5.35
C ASN A 203 1.72 -16.41 5.86
N ALA A 204 1.75 -16.16 7.18
CA ALA A 204 2.40 -14.99 7.78
C ALA A 204 3.86 -14.77 7.32
N ALA A 205 4.65 -15.83 7.23
CA ALA A 205 6.04 -15.75 6.79
C ALA A 205 6.17 -15.31 5.32
N SER A 206 5.28 -15.79 4.43
CA SER A 206 5.24 -15.36 3.03
C SER A 206 4.82 -13.90 2.94
N MET A 207 3.76 -13.51 3.65
CA MET A 207 3.30 -12.12 3.67
C MET A 207 4.39 -11.17 4.16
N ARG A 208 5.17 -11.55 5.18
CA ARG A 208 6.32 -10.77 5.64
C ARG A 208 7.37 -10.61 4.53
N ALA A 209 7.74 -11.71 3.87
CA ALA A 209 8.75 -11.67 2.81
C ALA A 209 8.32 -10.80 1.61
N ASP A 210 7.06 -10.92 1.19
CA ASP A 210 6.49 -10.12 0.10
C ASP A 210 6.48 -8.63 0.46
N TYR A 211 6.08 -8.31 1.69
CA TYR A 211 6.06 -6.95 2.21
C TYR A 211 7.47 -6.33 2.31
N ASP A 212 8.43 -7.05 2.87
CA ASP A 212 9.81 -6.55 3.01
C ASP A 212 10.47 -6.32 1.64
N SER A 213 10.23 -7.22 0.69
CA SER A 213 10.69 -7.08 -0.70
C SER A 213 10.09 -5.84 -1.36
N GLU A 214 8.79 -5.62 -1.18
CA GLU A 214 8.08 -4.47 -1.74
C GLU A 214 8.56 -3.17 -1.10
N LYS A 215 8.67 -3.11 0.24
CA LYS A 215 9.25 -1.99 0.97
C LYS A 215 10.63 -1.61 0.44
N GLN A 216 11.53 -2.59 0.30
CA GLN A 216 12.87 -2.34 -0.21
C GLN A 216 12.84 -1.79 -1.65
N THR A 217 11.92 -2.30 -2.47
CA THR A 217 11.73 -1.82 -3.85
C THR A 217 11.27 -0.36 -3.88
N VAL A 218 10.29 0.00 -3.04
CA VAL A 218 9.82 1.40 -2.88
C VAL A 218 10.98 2.30 -2.48
N LEU A 219 11.70 1.96 -1.41
CA LEU A 219 12.77 2.79 -0.88
C LEU A 219 13.94 2.91 -1.85
N ASN A 220 14.31 1.86 -2.57
CA ASN A 220 15.32 1.93 -3.62
C ASN A 220 14.88 2.81 -4.80
N SER A 221 13.59 2.85 -5.11
CA SER A 221 13.03 3.72 -6.15
C SER A 221 13.06 5.18 -5.74
N LEU A 222 12.66 5.50 -4.50
CA LEU A 222 12.63 6.88 -3.99
C LEU A 222 14.02 7.40 -3.65
N PHE A 223 14.86 6.55 -3.09
CA PHE A 223 16.16 6.90 -2.51
C PHE A 223 17.27 5.96 -3.00
N PRO A 224 17.55 5.89 -4.32
CA PRO A 224 18.54 4.96 -4.88
C PRO A 224 19.97 5.18 -4.36
N ASN A 225 20.26 6.39 -3.86
CA ASN A 225 21.54 6.75 -3.24
C ASN A 225 21.42 6.97 -1.71
N GLY A 226 20.34 6.45 -1.11
CA GLY A 226 19.93 6.75 0.26
C GLY A 226 19.37 8.18 0.43
N THR A 227 19.06 8.54 1.67
CA THR A 227 18.47 9.83 2.05
C THR A 227 19.51 10.89 2.44
N SER A 228 20.80 10.60 2.23
CA SER A 228 21.89 11.52 2.56
C SER A 228 21.73 12.85 1.80
N GLY A 229 21.60 13.95 2.55
CA GLY A 229 21.42 15.29 1.98
C GLY A 229 19.96 15.72 1.83
N MET A 230 19.00 14.89 2.21
CA MET A 230 17.58 15.26 2.32
C MET A 230 17.25 15.62 3.77
N ASN A 231 16.37 16.60 3.96
CA ASN A 231 15.79 16.85 5.29
C ASN A 231 14.58 15.91 5.50
N LYS A 232 14.05 15.85 6.73
CA LYS A 232 12.99 14.91 7.07
C LYS A 232 11.69 15.25 6.35
N THR A 233 11.40 16.54 6.16
CA THR A 233 10.22 17.01 5.42
C THR A 233 10.24 16.56 3.96
N GLU A 234 11.39 16.67 3.29
CA GLU A 234 11.60 16.25 1.91
C GLU A 234 11.44 14.74 1.74
N ILE A 235 11.98 13.96 2.70
CA ILE A 235 11.78 12.51 2.76
C ILE A 235 10.29 12.18 2.93
N ALA A 236 9.62 12.87 3.84
CA ALA A 236 8.21 12.67 4.13
C ALA A 236 7.34 12.96 2.90
N LEU A 237 7.57 14.08 2.21
CA LEU A 237 6.85 14.42 0.97
C LEU A 237 7.04 13.35 -0.11
N ALA A 238 8.25 12.84 -0.30
CA ALA A 238 8.53 11.83 -1.33
C ALA A 238 7.80 10.50 -1.06
N ILE A 239 7.70 10.09 0.21
CA ILE A 239 6.99 8.88 0.61
C ILE A 239 5.46 9.11 0.60
N HIS A 240 5.01 10.28 1.05
CA HIS A 240 3.60 10.69 1.01
C HIS A 240 3.02 10.55 -0.39
N ASP A 241 3.64 11.23 -1.36
CA ASP A 241 3.17 11.24 -2.75
C ASP A 241 3.33 9.87 -3.40
N TYR A 242 4.34 9.10 -3.01
CA TYR A 242 4.46 7.72 -3.46
C TYR A 242 3.24 6.90 -3.04
N ILE A 243 2.83 6.94 -1.76
CA ILE A 243 1.71 6.14 -1.27
C ILE A 243 0.41 6.58 -1.95
N ALA A 244 0.13 7.88 -2.02
CA ALA A 244 -1.05 8.42 -2.68
C ALA A 244 -1.14 8.01 -4.16
N LEU A 245 -0.02 8.01 -4.88
CA LEU A 245 0.00 7.65 -6.31
C LEU A 245 -0.01 6.14 -6.58
N HIS A 246 0.19 5.28 -5.58
CA HIS A 246 0.38 3.83 -5.76
C HIS A 246 -0.58 2.98 -4.92
N THR A 247 -1.50 3.61 -4.20
CA THR A 247 -2.51 2.93 -3.40
C THR A 247 -3.87 3.42 -3.87
N ARG A 248 -4.83 2.50 -3.99
CA ARG A 248 -6.23 2.85 -4.16
C ARG A 248 -6.99 2.84 -2.85
N TYR A 249 -7.95 3.75 -2.71
CA TYR A 249 -8.86 3.66 -1.57
C TYR A 249 -9.89 2.53 -1.74
N ASP A 250 -9.98 1.63 -0.76
CA ASP A 250 -10.99 0.55 -0.75
C ASP A 250 -12.35 1.06 -0.29
N TYR A 251 -13.26 1.28 -1.24
CA TYR A 251 -14.67 1.61 -0.98
C TYR A 251 -15.61 0.40 -0.93
N THR A 252 -15.14 -0.80 -1.30
CA THR A 252 -15.97 -2.01 -1.27
C THR A 252 -16.00 -2.62 0.13
N PHE A 253 -14.96 -2.36 0.93
CA PHE A 253 -14.76 -2.93 2.26
C PHE A 253 -14.77 -4.46 2.25
N THR A 254 -14.27 -5.06 1.17
CA THR A 254 -14.21 -6.51 1.01
C THR A 254 -12.79 -7.07 1.07
N ASN A 255 -11.75 -6.23 0.98
CA ASN A 255 -10.37 -6.69 1.02
C ASN A 255 -9.91 -6.99 2.45
N SER A 256 -9.53 -8.25 2.71
CA SER A 256 -9.06 -8.71 4.03
C SER A 256 -7.84 -7.96 4.59
N ASN A 257 -7.08 -7.25 3.76
CA ASN A 257 -5.92 -6.47 4.16
C ASN A 257 -6.14 -4.94 4.11
N MET A 258 -7.36 -4.47 3.86
CA MET A 258 -7.61 -3.03 3.67
C MET A 258 -7.17 -2.17 4.87
N HIS A 259 -7.23 -2.70 6.08
CA HIS A 259 -6.91 -1.99 7.32
C HIS A 259 -5.42 -2.04 7.71
N ASN A 260 -4.55 -2.61 6.86
CA ASN A 260 -3.15 -2.81 7.22
C ASN A 260 -2.18 -2.41 6.10
N SER A 261 -0.92 -2.28 6.46
CA SER A 261 0.12 -1.79 5.56
C SER A 261 0.35 -2.69 4.34
N TYR A 262 0.04 -4.00 4.45
CA TYR A 262 0.13 -4.94 3.33
C TYR A 262 -0.89 -4.61 2.23
N GLY A 263 -2.10 -4.19 2.63
CA GLY A 263 -3.10 -3.67 1.70
C GLY A 263 -2.54 -2.53 0.86
N ALA A 264 -1.93 -1.54 1.52
CA ALA A 264 -1.40 -0.37 0.84
C ALA A 264 -0.18 -0.69 -0.05
N LEU A 265 0.90 -1.24 0.52
CA LEU A 265 2.15 -1.42 -0.24
C LEU A 265 2.12 -2.60 -1.22
N VAL A 266 1.52 -3.73 -0.83
CA VAL A 266 1.60 -4.98 -1.61
C VAL A 266 0.35 -5.20 -2.45
N ASN A 267 -0.84 -4.95 -1.91
CA ASN A 267 -2.05 -5.08 -2.72
C ASN A 267 -2.32 -3.83 -3.57
N GLY A 268 -1.76 -2.67 -3.22
CA GLY A 268 -2.05 -1.40 -3.89
C GLY A 268 -3.48 -0.91 -3.64
N ILE A 269 -4.14 -1.39 -2.57
CA ILE A 269 -5.50 -1.02 -2.20
C ILE A 269 -5.74 -1.16 -0.69
N ALA A 270 -6.20 -0.09 -0.04
CA ALA A 270 -6.41 -0.02 1.40
C ALA A 270 -7.40 1.07 1.81
N VAL A 271 -7.83 1.07 3.08
CA VAL A 271 -8.47 2.22 3.72
C VAL A 271 -7.43 3.04 4.51
N CYS A 272 -7.87 4.13 5.14
CA CYS A 272 -7.01 5.09 5.83
C CYS A 272 -5.99 4.48 6.80
N GLN A 273 -6.36 3.42 7.53
CA GLN A 273 -5.44 2.73 8.43
C GLN A 273 -4.27 2.07 7.69
N GLY A 274 -4.51 1.46 6.52
CA GLY A 274 -3.45 0.85 5.70
C GLY A 274 -2.50 1.89 5.13
N TYR A 275 -3.02 3.02 4.64
CA TYR A 275 -2.22 4.17 4.19
C TYR A 275 -1.30 4.68 5.30
N ALA A 276 -1.87 4.96 6.47
CA ALA A 276 -1.14 5.53 7.59
C ALA A 276 -0.08 4.58 8.17
N LEU A 277 -0.33 3.26 8.20
CA LEU A 277 0.65 2.27 8.65
C LEU A 277 1.78 2.07 7.63
N ALA A 278 1.48 2.06 6.34
CA ALA A 278 2.50 2.03 5.29
C ALA A 278 3.41 3.26 5.34
N TYR A 279 2.82 4.44 5.58
CA TYR A 279 3.59 5.66 5.69
C TYR A 279 4.53 5.64 6.90
N ILE A 280 4.05 5.15 8.05
CA ILE A 280 4.89 4.97 9.24
C ILE A 280 6.08 4.04 8.95
N ASP A 281 5.85 2.89 8.30
CA ASP A 281 6.93 1.92 8.08
C ASP A 281 8.03 2.50 7.18
N LEU A 282 7.64 3.10 6.06
CA LEU A 282 8.58 3.70 5.10
C LEU A 282 9.35 4.86 5.72
N LEU A 283 8.70 5.74 6.50
CA LEU A 283 9.35 6.86 7.18
C LEU A 283 10.38 6.39 8.21
N ARG A 284 9.97 5.44 9.08
CA ARG A 284 10.83 4.96 10.18
C ARG A 284 12.04 4.18 9.66
N GLU A 285 11.89 3.43 8.57
CA GLU A 285 13.00 2.71 7.92
C GLU A 285 14.13 3.66 7.50
N VAL A 286 13.80 4.90 7.13
CA VAL A 286 14.78 5.93 6.74
C VAL A 286 15.02 7.01 7.80
N GLY A 287 14.68 6.72 9.06
CA GLY A 287 15.03 7.55 10.22
C GLY A 287 14.12 8.76 10.47
N VAL A 288 12.91 8.78 9.90
CA VAL A 288 11.89 9.78 10.20
C VAL A 288 10.89 9.20 11.19
N GLU A 289 10.94 9.69 12.43
CA GLU A 289 9.98 9.27 13.46
C GLU A 289 8.57 9.75 13.12
N SER A 290 7.59 8.88 13.34
CA SER A 290 6.19 9.14 13.05
C SER A 290 5.31 8.26 13.93
N TYR A 291 4.06 8.68 14.16
CA TYR A 291 3.07 7.91 14.92
C TYR A 291 1.72 7.94 14.23
N PHE A 292 0.94 6.90 14.47
CA PHE A 292 -0.42 6.80 13.99
C PHE A 292 -1.34 7.70 14.85
N VAL A 293 -2.32 8.31 14.21
CA VAL A 293 -3.32 9.16 14.85
C VAL A 293 -4.69 8.67 14.44
N SER A 294 -5.63 8.61 15.37
CA SER A 294 -7.01 8.20 15.09
C SER A 294 -8.02 9.12 15.74
N SER A 295 -9.24 9.10 15.19
CA SER A 295 -10.41 9.76 15.75
C SER A 295 -11.62 8.84 15.60
N SER A 296 -12.30 8.58 16.72
CA SER A 296 -13.54 7.82 16.74
C SER A 296 -14.69 8.68 16.18
N ASN A 297 -14.72 9.98 16.50
CA ASN A 297 -15.72 10.91 15.98
C ASN A 297 -15.66 11.07 14.45
N LEU A 298 -14.47 11.02 13.85
CA LEU A 298 -14.29 11.06 12.39
C LEU A 298 -14.33 9.68 11.75
N ASN A 299 -14.21 8.61 12.55
CA ASN A 299 -14.04 7.25 12.05
C ASN A 299 -12.87 7.17 11.05
N HIS A 300 -11.73 7.76 11.41
CA HIS A 300 -10.61 8.01 10.50
C HIS A 300 -9.24 7.92 11.19
N GLY A 301 -8.19 7.64 10.41
CA GLY A 301 -6.81 7.54 10.88
C GLY A 301 -5.78 8.13 9.93
N TRP A 302 -4.76 8.78 10.47
CA TRP A 302 -3.69 9.49 9.76
C TRP A 302 -2.38 9.44 10.57
N ASN A 303 -1.46 10.39 10.36
CA ASN A 303 -0.15 10.40 10.99
C ASN A 303 0.25 11.73 11.65
N VAL A 304 1.18 11.64 12.60
CA VAL A 304 2.00 12.76 13.08
C VAL A 304 3.47 12.44 12.84
N ILE A 305 4.23 13.38 12.27
CA ILE A 305 5.56 13.16 11.70
C ILE A 305 6.55 14.14 12.31
N ASN A 306 7.73 13.65 12.69
CA ASN A 306 8.86 14.45 13.15
C ASN A 306 9.63 15.00 11.96
N THR A 307 9.71 16.32 11.85
CA THR A 307 10.57 16.99 10.89
C THR A 307 11.68 17.76 11.59
N GLU A 308 12.63 18.30 10.83
CA GLU A 308 13.60 19.26 11.33
C GLU A 308 12.98 20.54 11.93
N SER A 309 11.70 20.82 11.60
CA SER A 309 10.95 22.00 12.08
C SER A 309 9.98 21.69 13.22
N GLY A 310 9.90 20.43 13.67
CA GLY A 310 9.00 20.00 14.75
C GLY A 310 8.05 18.87 14.34
N TRP A 311 7.00 18.65 15.12
CA TRP A 311 6.01 17.62 14.82
C TRP A 311 4.80 18.21 14.09
N TYR A 312 4.40 17.59 12.99
CA TYR A 312 3.27 18.02 12.18
C TYR A 312 2.37 16.84 11.83
N TYR A 313 1.08 17.10 11.66
CA TYR A 313 0.14 16.09 11.17
C TYR A 313 0.26 15.94 9.65
N SER A 314 0.04 14.73 9.15
CA SER A 314 -0.04 14.44 7.72
C SER A 314 -1.10 13.38 7.49
N ASP A 315 -1.96 13.57 6.49
CA ASP A 315 -2.98 12.61 6.10
C ASP A 315 -2.92 12.31 4.60
N VAL A 316 -2.22 11.22 4.26
CA VAL A 316 -2.07 10.76 2.88
C VAL A 316 -3.43 10.40 2.27
N THR A 317 -4.35 9.88 3.06
CA THR A 317 -5.63 9.37 2.56
C THR A 317 -6.52 10.51 2.06
N TRP A 318 -6.55 11.63 2.79
CA TRP A 318 -7.34 12.79 2.38
C TRP A 318 -6.60 13.69 1.39
N ASP A 319 -5.28 13.54 1.29
CA ASP A 319 -4.47 14.08 0.20
C ASP A 319 -4.51 13.19 -1.07
N ASP A 320 -5.12 12.02 -0.99
CA ASP A 320 -5.57 11.16 -2.09
C ASP A 320 -7.13 11.14 -2.19
N PRO A 321 -7.77 12.31 -2.41
CA PRO A 321 -9.20 12.41 -2.19
C PRO A 321 -10.00 11.87 -3.36
N ARG A 322 -11.25 11.49 -3.07
CA ARG A 322 -12.31 11.29 -4.06
C ARG A 322 -12.96 12.62 -4.44
N PRO A 323 -12.72 13.20 -5.62
CA PRO A 323 -13.39 14.41 -6.04
C PRO A 323 -14.87 14.11 -6.34
N ASN A 324 -15.78 14.90 -5.76
CA ASN A 324 -17.19 14.85 -6.10
C ASN A 324 -17.53 15.94 -7.13
N ILE A 325 -17.76 15.56 -8.40
CA ILE A 325 -18.84 16.10 -9.24
C ILE A 325 -19.28 15.02 -10.27
N GLY A 326 -20.51 14.50 -10.14
CA GLY A 326 -21.27 13.86 -11.22
C GLY A 326 -20.97 12.40 -11.58
N GLU A 327 -20.16 11.71 -10.79
CA GLU A 327 -19.88 10.26 -10.79
C GLU A 327 -19.49 9.65 -12.16
N TYR A 328 -18.29 10.03 -12.62
CA TYR A 328 -17.55 9.27 -13.61
C TYR A 328 -16.99 7.95 -12.99
N THR A 329 -17.01 6.87 -13.76
CA THR A 329 -17.06 5.46 -13.30
C THR A 329 -15.70 4.76 -13.13
N ASN A 330 -14.70 5.42 -12.56
CA ASN A 330 -13.60 4.69 -11.92
C ASN A 330 -13.90 4.60 -10.42
N ASP A 331 -13.43 3.53 -9.79
CA ASP A 331 -13.61 3.06 -8.40
C ASP A 331 -13.55 4.08 -7.24
N GLY A 332 -13.47 5.38 -7.52
CA GLY A 332 -13.55 6.48 -6.56
C GLY A 332 -12.24 7.26 -6.43
N ASP A 333 -11.20 6.83 -7.14
CA ASP A 333 -9.82 7.26 -6.97
C ASP A 333 -9.20 7.57 -8.36
N TYR A 334 -8.59 8.73 -8.53
CA TYR A 334 -8.14 9.23 -9.83
C TYR A 334 -6.62 9.11 -10.00
N MET A 335 -6.18 8.38 -11.03
CA MET A 335 -4.75 8.17 -11.24
C MET A 335 -4.00 9.49 -11.47
N GLY A 336 -2.90 9.67 -10.75
CA GLY A 336 -2.07 10.86 -10.85
C GLY A 336 -2.55 12.03 -9.97
N TYR A 337 -3.67 11.88 -9.28
CA TYR A 337 -4.16 12.86 -8.32
C TYR A 337 -3.48 12.66 -6.97
N CYS A 338 -2.99 13.76 -6.40
CA CYS A 338 -2.44 13.86 -5.05
C CYS A 338 -2.41 15.34 -4.73
N GLN A 339 -3.11 15.75 -3.68
CA GLN A 339 -3.04 17.11 -3.15
C GLN A 339 -2.16 17.14 -1.90
N HIS A 340 -2.01 18.32 -1.30
CA HIS A 340 -1.16 18.52 -0.12
C HIS A 340 -1.81 19.49 0.88
N ASP A 341 -3.14 19.47 0.96
CA ASP A 341 -3.91 20.31 1.86
C ASP A 341 -3.88 19.74 3.30
N TYR A 342 -3.53 18.45 3.44
CA TYR A 342 -3.43 17.73 4.69
C TYR A 342 -1.99 17.34 5.08
N PHE A 343 -0.99 17.74 4.30
CA PHE A 343 0.44 17.50 4.54
C PHE A 343 1.07 18.59 5.43
N MET A 344 1.76 18.16 6.50
CA MET A 344 2.48 18.98 7.47
C MET A 344 1.64 20.07 8.15
N ASN A 345 0.44 19.69 8.61
CA ASN A 345 -0.50 20.56 9.28
C ASN A 345 -0.23 20.70 10.79
N THR A 346 -0.50 21.88 11.30
CA THR A 346 -0.56 22.21 12.74
C THR A 346 -1.82 21.63 13.38
N LYS A 347 -1.89 21.69 14.72
CA LYS A 347 -3.10 21.32 15.46
C LYS A 347 -4.32 22.14 15.04
N ALA A 348 -4.16 23.46 14.92
CA ALA A 348 -5.24 24.37 14.53
C ALA A 348 -5.75 24.08 13.10
N GLN A 349 -4.86 23.71 12.18
CA GLN A 349 -5.25 23.32 10.83
C GLN A 349 -6.09 22.02 10.85
N ILE A 350 -5.66 20.99 11.59
CA ILE A 350 -6.43 19.74 11.75
C ILE A 350 -7.79 19.96 12.42
N GLU A 351 -7.84 20.73 13.51
CA GLU A 351 -9.11 21.12 14.15
C GLU A 351 -10.07 21.77 13.15
N GLN A 352 -9.56 22.60 12.24
CA GLN A 352 -10.37 23.28 11.24
C GLN A 352 -10.77 22.38 10.07
N ASN A 353 -9.82 21.67 9.44
CA ASN A 353 -10.04 20.98 8.17
C ASN A 353 -10.51 19.52 8.33
N HIS A 354 -10.27 18.89 9.49
CA HIS A 354 -10.82 17.58 9.82
C HIS A 354 -12.12 17.70 10.62
N PHE A 355 -12.10 18.41 11.74
CA PHE A 355 -13.22 18.34 12.68
C PHE A 355 -14.31 19.38 12.37
N ALA A 356 -13.96 20.65 12.28
CA ALA A 356 -14.93 21.72 12.07
C ALA A 356 -15.66 21.60 10.72
N VAL A 357 -14.96 21.24 9.63
CA VAL A 357 -15.58 21.02 8.31
C VAL A 357 -16.55 19.83 8.32
N ASN A 358 -16.29 18.80 9.12
CA ASN A 358 -17.14 17.62 9.24
C ASN A 358 -18.18 17.71 10.37
N ASN A 359 -18.29 18.86 11.05
CA ASN A 359 -19.19 19.08 12.20
C ASN A 359 -18.98 18.06 13.35
N THR A 360 -17.74 17.65 13.59
CA THR A 360 -17.36 16.74 14.68
C THR A 360 -16.48 17.45 15.71
N THR A 361 -16.35 16.85 16.90
CA THR A 361 -15.46 17.33 17.96
C THR A 361 -14.09 16.67 17.88
N ASP A 362 -13.02 17.43 18.13
CA ASP A 362 -11.65 16.91 18.18
C ASP A 362 -11.46 15.93 19.34
N ASP A 363 -11.27 14.66 18.97
CA ASP A 363 -10.91 13.53 19.84
C ASP A 363 -9.63 12.83 19.33
N ALA A 364 -8.80 13.52 18.54
CA ALA A 364 -7.61 12.93 17.94
C ALA A 364 -6.66 12.34 18.99
N ALA A 365 -6.35 11.05 18.87
CA ALA A 365 -5.49 10.29 19.77
C ALA A 365 -4.26 9.76 19.03
N LYS A 366 -3.07 9.95 19.61
CA LYS A 366 -1.80 9.44 19.05
C LYS A 366 -1.48 8.08 19.65
N SER A 367 -1.24 7.09 18.79
CA SER A 367 -0.73 5.78 19.19
C SER A 367 0.79 5.84 19.38
N VAL A 368 1.22 6.17 20.60
CA VAL A 368 2.64 6.23 20.98
C VAL A 368 2.90 5.12 21.99
N ILE A 369 3.64 4.09 21.61
CA ILE A 369 3.92 2.95 22.51
C ILE A 369 5.30 3.06 23.14
N PHE A 370 6.22 3.71 22.43
CA PHE A 370 7.60 3.89 22.83
C PHE A 370 7.93 5.37 22.68
N GLY A 371 8.41 5.99 23.76
CA GLY A 371 8.85 7.38 23.77
C GLY A 371 7.79 8.39 24.22
N THR A 372 8.14 9.67 24.07
CA THR A 372 7.33 10.79 24.56
C THR A 372 6.27 11.17 23.53
N THR A 373 5.05 11.44 23.98
CA THR A 373 3.97 11.89 23.09
C THR A 373 4.34 13.21 22.40
N PRO A 374 4.28 13.28 21.06
CA PRO A 374 4.59 14.49 20.31
C PRO A 374 3.77 15.71 20.71
N ILE A 375 4.44 16.86 20.85
CA ILE A 375 3.78 18.16 20.86
C ILE A 375 3.82 18.70 19.43
N VAL A 376 2.63 18.83 18.82
CA VAL A 376 2.49 19.29 17.44
C VAL A 376 2.76 20.78 17.37
N ALA A 377 3.42 21.23 16.30
CA ALA A 377 3.73 22.62 16.06
C ALA A 377 2.47 23.49 16.03
N ALA A 378 2.60 24.69 16.61
CA ALA A 378 1.56 25.72 16.59
C ALA A 378 1.65 26.61 15.34
N GLU A 379 2.84 26.72 14.75
CA GLU A 379 3.11 27.54 13.58
C GLU A 379 3.18 26.67 12.32
N ALA A 380 2.71 27.22 11.20
CA ALA A 380 2.73 26.55 9.90
C ALA A 380 4.16 26.12 9.53
N HIS A 381 4.27 25.00 8.80
CA HIS A 381 5.57 24.51 8.36
C HIS A 381 6.28 25.57 7.49
N PRO A 382 7.57 25.88 7.71
CA PRO A 382 8.27 26.93 6.95
C PRO A 382 8.32 26.66 5.44
N ASP A 383 8.27 25.39 5.06
CA ASP A 383 8.30 24.96 3.66
C ASP A 383 6.91 24.81 3.02
N SER A 384 5.81 25.19 3.69
CA SER A 384 4.47 24.85 3.19
C SER A 384 4.10 25.43 1.84
N ALA A 385 4.70 26.57 1.47
CA ALA A 385 4.53 27.14 0.14
C ALA A 385 5.14 26.27 -0.98
N PHE A 386 6.01 25.31 -0.64
CA PHE A 386 6.61 24.37 -1.59
C PHE A 386 5.62 23.36 -2.16
N TRP A 387 4.61 22.90 -1.40
CA TRP A 387 3.59 21.95 -1.88
C TRP A 387 2.20 22.58 -2.02
N SER A 388 1.94 23.72 -1.37
CA SER A 388 0.64 24.39 -1.37
C SER A 388 0.06 24.58 -2.78
N GLY A 389 -1.20 24.18 -2.95
CA GLY A 389 -1.97 24.36 -4.19
C GLY A 389 -1.63 23.38 -5.32
N ILE A 390 -0.71 22.45 -5.11
CA ILE A 390 -0.45 21.35 -6.04
C ILE A 390 -1.56 20.30 -5.90
N LYS A 391 -1.99 19.79 -7.04
CA LYS A 391 -3.13 18.88 -7.19
C LYS A 391 -2.74 17.61 -7.95
N CYS A 392 -1.46 17.31 -8.04
CA CYS A 392 -0.94 16.08 -8.60
C CYS A 392 0.29 15.63 -7.81
N GLY A 393 0.72 14.38 -8.01
CA GLY A 393 1.92 13.90 -7.35
C GLY A 393 3.18 14.67 -7.73
N MET A 394 3.96 15.04 -6.72
CA MET A 394 5.30 15.58 -6.81
C MET A 394 6.31 14.44 -6.72
N VAL A 395 7.26 14.39 -7.65
CA VAL A 395 8.24 13.31 -7.71
C VAL A 395 9.65 13.87 -7.69
N ARG A 396 10.48 13.31 -6.81
CA ARG A 396 11.91 13.63 -6.73
C ARG A 396 12.72 12.63 -7.55
N ILE A 397 13.47 13.12 -8.54
CA ILE A 397 14.35 12.31 -9.38
C ILE A 397 15.73 12.97 -9.42
N ASN A 398 16.77 12.21 -9.06
CA ASN A 398 18.17 12.67 -9.09
C ASN A 398 18.40 14.02 -8.38
N GLY A 399 17.70 14.27 -7.26
CA GLY A 399 17.84 15.50 -6.48
C GLY A 399 17.02 16.70 -6.99
N THR A 400 16.24 16.52 -8.05
CA THR A 400 15.34 17.55 -8.59
C THR A 400 13.89 17.13 -8.38
N TRP A 401 13.05 18.06 -7.97
CA TRP A 401 11.61 17.84 -7.83
C TRP A 401 10.89 18.17 -9.13
N TYR A 402 9.89 17.39 -9.45
CA TYR A 402 9.02 17.56 -10.61
C TYR A 402 7.56 17.58 -10.15
N TYR A 403 6.76 18.44 -10.75
CA TYR A 403 5.32 18.56 -10.47
C TYR A 403 4.59 19.09 -11.72
N ASN A 404 3.27 18.91 -11.78
CA ASN A 404 2.42 19.59 -12.75
C ASN A 404 1.66 20.74 -12.06
N ASP A 405 1.65 21.93 -12.68
CA ASP A 405 0.97 23.12 -12.15
C ASP A 405 -0.55 23.17 -12.43
N SER A 406 -1.10 22.10 -13.00
CA SER A 406 -2.51 21.98 -13.35
C SER A 406 -3.40 22.10 -12.12
N ALA A 407 -4.44 22.91 -12.24
CA ALA A 407 -5.60 22.77 -11.38
C ALA A 407 -6.44 21.56 -11.81
N PHE A 408 -7.27 21.08 -10.89
CA PHE A 408 -8.25 20.03 -11.15
C PHE A 408 -9.54 20.65 -11.71
N TRP A 409 -9.87 20.35 -12.97
CA TRP A 409 -11.00 20.95 -13.70
C TRP A 409 -12.08 19.92 -14.02
N GLY A 410 -13.30 20.40 -14.29
CA GLY A 410 -14.37 19.61 -14.91
C GLY A 410 -14.65 20.09 -16.34
N MET A 411 -14.60 19.19 -17.31
CA MET A 411 -15.04 19.41 -18.70
C MET A 411 -16.52 19.05 -18.85
N PRO A 412 -17.36 19.85 -19.53
CA PRO A 412 -18.74 19.48 -19.80
C PRO A 412 -18.84 18.18 -20.62
N SER A 413 -19.61 17.18 -20.14
CA SER A 413 -19.88 15.94 -20.87
C SER A 413 -21.31 15.47 -20.62
N GLY A 414 -22.23 15.82 -21.54
CA GLY A 414 -23.65 15.51 -21.35
C GLY A 414 -24.22 16.18 -20.09
N SER A 415 -24.77 15.38 -19.17
CA SER A 415 -25.30 15.85 -17.87
C SER A 415 -24.28 15.82 -16.73
N THR A 416 -23.05 15.36 -16.98
CA THR A 416 -21.98 15.25 -15.98
C THR A 416 -20.76 16.07 -16.41
N TYR A 417 -19.81 16.25 -15.49
CA TYR A 417 -18.51 16.84 -15.81
C TYR A 417 -17.44 15.76 -15.74
N LEU A 418 -16.60 15.67 -16.77
CA LEU A 418 -15.45 14.80 -16.78
C LEU A 418 -14.27 15.51 -16.13
N PRO A 419 -13.69 14.98 -15.05
CA PRO A 419 -12.51 15.57 -14.46
C PRO A 419 -11.32 15.43 -15.40
N TYR A 420 -10.50 16.47 -15.47
CA TYR A 420 -9.22 16.45 -16.18
C TYR A 420 -8.26 17.47 -15.60
N MET A 421 -6.97 17.23 -15.83
CA MET A 421 -5.89 18.11 -15.43
C MET A 421 -5.03 18.46 -16.64
N LYS A 422 -4.87 19.76 -16.89
CA LYS A 422 -4.03 20.32 -17.95
C LYS A 422 -3.19 21.44 -17.38
N GLY A 423 -1.88 21.33 -17.51
CA GLY A 423 -0.91 22.29 -16.99
C GLY A 423 0.47 22.11 -17.61
N ASN A 424 1.47 22.66 -16.95
CA ASN A 424 2.88 22.55 -17.30
C ASN A 424 3.56 21.62 -16.32
N ILE A 425 4.41 20.74 -16.84
CA ILE A 425 5.36 20.00 -16.00
C ILE A 425 6.53 20.93 -15.72
N CYS A 426 6.81 21.12 -14.44
CA CYS A 426 7.86 21.99 -13.93
C CYS A 426 8.88 21.16 -13.16
N SER A 427 10.15 21.56 -13.27
CA SER A 427 11.21 21.14 -12.36
C SER A 427 11.47 22.23 -11.32
N THR A 428 11.91 21.85 -10.12
CA THR A 428 12.24 22.79 -9.05
C THR A 428 13.24 22.18 -8.05
N PRO A 429 14.19 22.95 -7.50
CA PRO A 429 14.94 22.51 -6.32
C PRO A 429 14.04 22.53 -5.08
N TYR A 430 14.30 21.65 -4.11
CA TYR A 430 13.62 21.70 -2.82
C TYR A 430 13.97 23.00 -2.07
N GLY A 431 12.99 23.58 -1.36
CA GLY A 431 13.17 24.79 -0.56
C GLY A 431 11.86 25.29 0.03
N THR A 432 11.86 26.52 0.55
CA THR A 432 10.68 27.11 1.21
C THR A 432 9.53 27.42 0.24
N GLU A 433 9.84 27.61 -1.04
CA GLU A 433 8.87 27.87 -2.11
C GLU A 433 9.35 27.24 -3.42
N ARG A 434 8.41 26.97 -4.33
CA ARG A 434 8.73 26.43 -5.66
C ARG A 434 9.34 27.51 -6.55
N GLN A 435 10.41 27.15 -7.23
CA GLN A 435 10.96 27.89 -8.38
C GLN A 435 10.54 27.17 -9.66
N ALA A 436 9.53 27.69 -10.36
CA ALA A 436 8.95 27.04 -11.53
C ALA A 436 9.90 27.12 -12.74
N ASN A 437 10.56 26.02 -13.09
CA ASN A 437 11.24 25.86 -14.37
C ASN A 437 10.42 24.92 -15.27
N ILE A 438 9.68 25.50 -16.21
CA ILE A 438 8.80 24.78 -17.13
C ILE A 438 9.64 23.91 -18.08
N ILE A 439 9.41 22.60 -18.06
CA ILE A 439 10.08 21.63 -18.95
C ILE A 439 9.14 21.14 -20.07
N VAL A 440 7.84 21.12 -19.81
CA VAL A 440 6.81 20.70 -20.76
C VAL A 440 5.59 21.59 -20.57
N THR A 441 5.01 22.10 -21.65
CA THR A 441 3.75 22.84 -21.65
C THR A 441 2.60 21.96 -22.12
N ASP A 442 1.38 22.32 -21.71
CA ASP A 442 0.14 21.68 -22.20
C ASP A 442 0.16 20.16 -22.04
N ALA A 443 0.39 19.68 -20.81
CA ALA A 443 0.48 18.29 -20.45
C ALA A 443 -0.51 17.91 -19.34
N THR A 444 -0.90 16.64 -19.33
CA THR A 444 -1.50 16.01 -18.16
C THR A 444 -0.50 15.96 -17.00
N PRO A 445 -0.93 15.58 -15.77
CA PRO A 445 -0.02 14.99 -14.80
C PRO A 445 0.82 13.88 -15.42
N PHE A 446 1.88 13.48 -14.72
CA PHE A 446 2.83 12.50 -15.25
C PHE A 446 2.96 11.28 -14.36
N ALA A 447 3.26 10.16 -15.01
CA ALA A 447 3.72 8.95 -14.37
C ALA A 447 5.26 8.93 -14.37
N ALA A 448 5.88 8.74 -13.21
CA ALA A 448 7.33 8.64 -13.10
C ALA A 448 7.79 7.19 -13.24
N VAL A 449 8.66 6.92 -14.22
CA VAL A 449 9.20 5.57 -14.45
C VAL A 449 10.68 5.66 -14.81
N ASN A 450 11.54 4.99 -14.03
CA ASN A 450 13.00 4.87 -14.25
C ASN A 450 13.66 6.21 -14.62
N GLY A 451 13.40 7.25 -13.83
CA GLY A 451 13.98 8.58 -14.07
C GLY A 451 13.40 9.32 -15.28
N SER A 452 12.28 8.88 -15.83
CA SER A 452 11.55 9.57 -16.89
C SER A 452 10.15 9.96 -16.43
N LEU A 453 9.62 11.04 -17.02
CA LEU A 453 8.25 11.51 -16.81
C LEU A 453 7.43 11.18 -18.04
N VAL A 454 6.35 10.44 -17.87
CA VAL A 454 5.45 10.02 -18.95
C VAL A 454 4.12 10.73 -18.81
N TYR A 455 3.68 11.40 -19.87
CA TYR A 455 2.54 12.29 -19.85
C TYR A 455 1.83 12.29 -21.21
N ALA A 456 0.54 12.65 -21.23
CA ALA A 456 -0.15 12.92 -22.48
C ALA A 456 0.00 14.40 -22.85
N ARG A 457 0.32 14.66 -24.12
CA ARG A 457 0.45 16.02 -24.67
C ARG A 457 -0.89 16.47 -25.22
N PHE A 458 -1.31 17.67 -24.84
CA PHE A 458 -2.48 18.32 -25.42
C PHE A 458 -2.11 18.99 -26.74
N SER A 459 -2.88 18.70 -27.79
CA SER A 459 -2.83 19.40 -29.09
C SER A 459 -3.89 20.51 -29.18
N ALA A 460 -4.93 20.44 -28.35
CA ALA A 460 -5.99 21.44 -28.24
C ALA A 460 -6.44 21.62 -26.78
N ALA A 461 -7.54 22.33 -26.54
CA ALA A 461 -8.07 22.54 -25.19
C ALA A 461 -8.48 21.21 -24.52
N TYR A 462 -9.07 20.29 -25.27
CA TYR A 462 -9.65 19.04 -24.79
C TYR A 462 -9.26 17.84 -25.67
N VAL A 463 -8.09 17.89 -26.28
CA VAL A 463 -7.59 16.82 -27.16
C VAL A 463 -6.13 16.57 -26.86
N THR A 464 -5.79 15.30 -26.63
CA THR A 464 -4.41 14.82 -26.49
C THR A 464 -4.03 14.03 -27.73
N ASP A 465 -2.85 14.28 -28.30
CA ASP A 465 -2.43 13.65 -29.56
C ASP A 465 -1.37 12.55 -29.39
N ALA A 466 -0.67 12.53 -28.26
CA ALA A 466 0.43 11.59 -28.04
C ALA A 466 0.71 11.35 -26.57
N ILE A 467 1.16 10.13 -26.25
CA ILE A 467 1.85 9.80 -25.01
C ILE A 467 3.33 10.07 -25.21
N MET A 468 3.89 10.92 -24.36
CA MET A 468 5.25 11.43 -24.45
C MET A 468 6.07 10.98 -23.24
N CYS A 469 7.38 10.90 -23.41
CA CYS A 469 8.33 10.56 -22.37
C CYS A 469 9.48 11.56 -22.35
N TYR A 470 9.66 12.23 -21.20
CA TYR A 470 10.77 13.14 -20.93
C TYR A 470 11.79 12.45 -20.03
N ASN A 471 13.02 12.27 -20.53
CA ASN A 471 14.12 11.72 -19.75
C ASN A 471 14.78 12.81 -18.91
N THR A 472 14.71 12.71 -17.58
CA THR A 472 15.18 13.78 -16.68
C THR A 472 16.69 14.01 -16.68
N ALA A 473 17.48 12.99 -17.02
CA ALA A 473 18.93 13.08 -17.03
C ALA A 473 19.47 13.78 -18.29
N THR A 474 18.81 13.57 -19.43
CA THR A 474 19.27 14.07 -20.75
C THR A 474 18.45 15.23 -21.27
N GLY A 475 17.24 15.45 -20.73
CA GLY A 475 16.24 16.35 -21.30
C GLY A 475 15.64 15.88 -22.62
N ALA A 476 15.94 14.65 -23.06
CA ALA A 476 15.42 14.11 -24.31
C ALA A 476 13.92 13.82 -24.19
N VAL A 477 13.17 14.21 -25.22
CA VAL A 477 11.74 13.94 -25.36
C VAL A 477 11.52 12.97 -26.50
N ARG A 478 10.74 11.92 -26.27
CA ARG A 478 10.30 10.99 -27.30
C ARG A 478 8.81 10.70 -27.20
N LYS A 479 8.19 10.39 -28.33
CA LYS A 479 6.81 9.88 -28.39
C LYS A 479 6.84 8.37 -28.11
N LEU A 480 5.97 7.89 -27.24
CA LEU A 480 5.78 6.47 -26.95
C LEU A 480 4.61 5.87 -27.74
N ALA A 481 3.51 6.61 -27.85
CA ALA A 481 2.32 6.17 -28.57
C ALA A 481 1.57 7.38 -29.15
N ASP A 482 0.87 7.16 -30.26
CA ASP A 482 -0.18 8.06 -30.71
C ASP A 482 -1.44 7.85 -29.86
N VAL A 483 -2.15 8.93 -29.57
CA VAL A 483 -3.47 8.86 -28.96
C VAL A 483 -4.49 9.00 -30.10
N GLU A 484 -5.18 7.91 -30.42
CA GLU A 484 -6.07 7.86 -31.60
C GLU A 484 -7.33 8.72 -31.43
N GLY A 485 -7.68 9.46 -32.50
CA GLY A 485 -8.91 10.25 -32.58
C GLY A 485 -8.85 11.60 -31.84
N ASP A 486 -9.97 12.33 -31.85
CA ASP A 486 -10.14 13.57 -31.06
C ASP A 486 -10.45 13.23 -29.59
N THR A 487 -9.64 12.38 -28.96
CA THR A 487 -9.83 11.92 -27.57
C THR A 487 -8.88 12.65 -26.60
N MET A 488 -9.19 12.58 -25.31
CA MET A 488 -8.41 13.19 -24.24
C MET A 488 -8.05 12.15 -23.20
N VAL A 489 -6.77 12.11 -22.83
CA VAL A 489 -6.33 11.38 -21.64
C VAL A 489 -6.77 12.13 -20.39
N THR A 490 -7.52 11.45 -19.53
CA THR A 490 -8.13 12.01 -18.31
C THR A 490 -7.31 11.70 -17.07
N GLU A 491 -6.70 10.52 -17.00
CA GLU A 491 -5.87 10.08 -15.87
C GLU A 491 -4.62 9.34 -16.36
N ILE A 492 -3.55 9.42 -15.58
CA ILE A 492 -2.29 8.73 -15.90
C ILE A 492 -1.47 8.48 -14.62
N ALA A 493 -1.02 7.25 -14.42
CA ALA A 493 -0.12 6.87 -13.33
C ALA A 493 0.80 5.72 -13.76
N ALA A 494 1.74 5.37 -12.89
CA ALA A 494 2.54 4.16 -13.03
C ALA A 494 2.81 3.55 -11.66
N GLY A 495 3.33 2.32 -11.69
CA GLY A 495 3.73 1.58 -10.51
C GLY A 495 2.82 0.39 -10.25
N ARG A 496 2.89 -0.12 -9.03
CA ARG A 496 2.10 -1.26 -8.57
C ARG A 496 0.65 -0.81 -8.31
N LEU A 497 -0.14 -0.67 -9.38
CA LEU A 497 -1.48 -0.09 -9.33
C LEU A 497 -2.55 -1.19 -9.35
N SER A 498 -3.43 -1.20 -8.34
CA SER A 498 -4.62 -2.04 -8.34
C SER A 498 -5.76 -1.30 -9.03
N ILE A 499 -6.29 -1.81 -10.14
CA ILE A 499 -7.44 -1.20 -10.83
C ILE A 499 -8.39 -2.32 -11.25
N GLY A 500 -9.61 -2.29 -10.71
CA GLY A 500 -10.53 -3.43 -10.79
C GLY A 500 -9.88 -4.69 -10.20
N ASP A 501 -9.98 -5.82 -10.91
CA ASP A 501 -9.39 -7.10 -10.48
C ASP A 501 -7.93 -7.31 -10.97
N LYS A 502 -7.28 -6.26 -11.48
CA LYS A 502 -5.92 -6.33 -12.04
C LYS A 502 -4.92 -5.51 -11.24
N LEU A 503 -3.76 -6.11 -10.99
CA LEU A 503 -2.58 -5.44 -10.46
C LEU A 503 -1.59 -5.21 -11.60
N TYR A 504 -1.26 -3.95 -11.88
CA TYR A 504 -0.29 -3.59 -12.92
C TYR A 504 1.13 -3.60 -12.35
N ASP A 505 2.07 -4.13 -13.13
CA ASP A 505 3.47 -4.21 -12.71
C ASP A 505 4.16 -2.85 -12.73
N ARG A 506 5.17 -2.71 -11.86
CA ARG A 506 6.07 -1.56 -11.84
C ARG A 506 6.67 -1.30 -13.23
N GLY A 507 6.74 -0.03 -13.58
CA GLY A 507 7.25 0.42 -14.88
C GLY A 507 6.26 0.33 -16.03
N THR A 508 5.06 -0.20 -15.80
CA THR A 508 3.91 0.01 -16.68
C THR A 508 3.27 1.35 -16.35
N VAL A 509 3.08 2.17 -17.36
CA VAL A 509 2.24 3.37 -17.28
C VAL A 509 0.84 2.97 -17.71
N VAL A 510 -0.15 3.34 -16.92
CA VAL A 510 -1.57 3.14 -17.18
C VAL A 510 -2.21 4.51 -17.37
N TYR A 511 -3.06 4.64 -18.39
CA TYR A 511 -3.81 5.87 -18.62
C TYR A 511 -5.23 5.58 -19.13
N THR A 512 -6.14 6.51 -18.86
CA THR A 512 -7.55 6.42 -19.29
C THR A 512 -7.89 7.53 -20.28
N ASP A 513 -8.80 7.23 -21.21
CA ASP A 513 -9.43 8.25 -22.05
C ASP A 513 -10.76 8.75 -21.45
N VAL A 514 -11.39 9.72 -22.11
CA VAL A 514 -12.71 10.25 -21.73
C VAL A 514 -13.83 9.21 -21.68
N ASN A 515 -13.66 8.05 -22.32
CA ASN A 515 -14.64 6.96 -22.33
C ASN A 515 -14.31 5.86 -21.30
N SER A 516 -13.34 6.09 -20.41
CA SER A 516 -12.87 5.14 -19.40
C SER A 516 -12.18 3.90 -19.98
N ASN A 517 -11.73 3.97 -21.24
CA ASN A 517 -10.90 2.91 -21.79
C ASN A 517 -9.52 2.99 -21.14
N LEU A 518 -9.07 1.86 -20.58
CA LEU A 518 -7.75 1.72 -19.99
C LEU A 518 -6.73 1.30 -21.05
N TYR A 519 -5.61 2.01 -21.08
CA TYR A 519 -4.49 1.75 -21.95
C TYR A 519 -3.21 1.59 -21.12
N THR A 520 -2.23 0.88 -21.69
CA THR A 520 -0.93 0.71 -21.05
C THR A 520 0.20 1.02 -22.00
N VAL A 521 1.31 1.52 -21.46
CA VAL A 521 2.57 1.68 -22.20
C VAL A 521 3.74 1.40 -21.25
N LYS A 522 4.76 0.69 -21.74
CA LYS A 522 5.99 0.42 -20.99
C LYS A 522 7.11 1.34 -21.51
N PRO A 523 7.47 2.43 -20.80
CA PRO A 523 8.39 3.46 -21.32
C PRO A 523 9.81 2.96 -21.57
N ASN A 524 10.20 1.91 -20.85
CA ASN A 524 11.51 1.27 -20.92
C ASN A 524 11.48 -0.10 -21.57
N GLN A 525 10.33 -0.52 -22.10
CA GLN A 525 10.33 -1.40 -23.25
C GLN A 525 10.79 -0.53 -24.42
N SER A 526 12.09 -0.21 -24.40
CA SER A 526 12.74 0.42 -25.52
C SER A 526 12.54 -0.56 -26.65
N LEU A 527 11.76 -0.15 -27.66
CA LEU A 527 11.79 -0.85 -28.93
C LEU A 527 13.24 -0.89 -29.41
N ASP A 528 14.10 0.11 -29.13
CA ASP A 528 15.54 0.07 -29.45
C ASP A 528 16.36 -1.03 -28.74
N LEU A 529 15.91 -1.60 -27.61
CA LEU A 529 16.60 -2.72 -26.95
C LEU A 529 15.95 -4.02 -27.42
N GLY A 530 16.65 -4.73 -28.30
CA GLY A 530 16.12 -5.91 -28.99
C GLY A 530 15.67 -5.67 -30.44
N ASP A 531 15.33 -4.45 -30.86
CA ASP A 531 15.04 -4.13 -32.28
C ASP A 531 16.36 -3.92 -33.03
N VAL A 532 17.01 -5.03 -33.33
CA VAL A 532 18.30 -5.05 -34.03
C VAL A 532 18.15 -4.57 -35.48
N ASN A 533 16.94 -4.68 -36.04
CA ASN A 533 16.66 -4.35 -37.44
C ASN A 533 16.13 -2.92 -37.65
N THR A 534 15.77 -2.21 -36.58
CA THR A 534 15.27 -0.83 -36.52
C THR A 534 13.92 -0.62 -37.21
N ASP A 535 13.05 -1.63 -37.24
CA ASP A 535 11.70 -1.53 -37.81
C ASP A 535 10.64 -1.08 -36.78
N GLY A 536 11.04 -0.85 -35.53
CA GLY A 536 10.19 -0.45 -34.43
C GLY A 536 9.36 -1.61 -33.86
N ARG A 537 9.72 -2.87 -34.12
CA ARG A 537 9.02 -4.06 -33.62
C ARG A 537 10.01 -5.11 -33.12
N LEU A 538 9.72 -5.70 -31.96
CA LEU A 538 10.49 -6.86 -31.47
C LEU A 538 9.92 -8.13 -32.06
N THR A 539 10.66 -8.76 -32.99
CA THR A 539 10.18 -9.96 -33.69
C THR A 539 11.24 -11.06 -33.73
N ILE A 540 10.86 -12.23 -34.23
CA ILE A 540 11.81 -13.30 -34.51
C ILE A 540 12.87 -12.90 -35.56
N ALA A 541 12.64 -11.83 -36.35
CA ALA A 541 13.63 -11.30 -37.28
C ALA A 541 14.83 -10.73 -36.53
N ASP A 542 14.61 -10.07 -35.39
CA ASP A 542 15.67 -9.50 -34.55
C ASP A 542 16.47 -10.58 -33.83
N VAL A 543 15.79 -11.59 -33.30
CA VAL A 543 16.43 -12.79 -32.75
C VAL A 543 17.32 -13.46 -33.79
N THR A 544 16.86 -13.51 -35.04
CA THR A 544 17.63 -14.07 -36.15
C THR A 544 18.90 -13.26 -36.41
N LEU A 545 18.85 -11.92 -36.32
CA LEU A 545 20.02 -11.06 -36.48
C LEU A 545 21.05 -11.25 -35.35
N ILE A 546 20.61 -11.33 -34.10
CA ILE A 546 21.48 -11.67 -32.95
C ILE A 546 22.12 -13.03 -33.16
N CYS A 547 21.34 -14.05 -33.54
CA CYS A 547 21.88 -15.40 -33.78
C CYS A 547 22.90 -15.42 -34.93
N ARG A 548 22.65 -14.69 -36.02
CA ARG A 548 23.60 -14.55 -37.14
C ARG A 548 24.87 -13.82 -36.71
N HIS A 549 24.76 -12.86 -35.80
CA HIS A 549 25.92 -12.20 -35.21
C HIS A 549 26.78 -13.16 -34.38
N ILE A 550 26.16 -13.90 -33.47
CA ILE A 550 26.82 -14.93 -32.64
C ILE A 550 27.48 -16.01 -33.51
N MET A 551 26.84 -16.38 -34.62
CA MET A 551 27.37 -17.36 -35.58
C MET A 551 28.48 -16.81 -36.48
N GLY A 552 28.79 -15.51 -36.40
CA GLY A 552 29.76 -14.83 -37.27
C GLY A 552 29.32 -14.71 -38.73
N GLN A 553 28.01 -14.79 -38.98
CA GLN A 553 27.41 -14.67 -40.32
C GLN A 553 27.04 -13.22 -40.69
N THR A 554 26.88 -12.36 -39.68
CA THR A 554 26.58 -10.94 -39.83
C THR A 554 27.37 -10.16 -38.77
N GLN A 555 27.90 -8.99 -39.09
CA GLN A 555 28.53 -8.12 -38.09
C GLN A 555 27.57 -6.98 -37.75
N LEU A 556 27.14 -6.90 -36.50
CA LEU A 556 26.35 -5.78 -35.99
C LEU A 556 27.29 -4.62 -35.64
N SER A 557 26.81 -3.39 -35.80
CA SER A 557 27.58 -2.18 -35.48
C SER A 557 26.65 -1.02 -35.14
N GLY A 558 27.17 -0.04 -34.39
CA GLY A 558 26.40 1.16 -34.03
C GLY A 558 25.16 0.83 -33.22
N ALA A 559 24.03 1.45 -33.57
CA ALA A 559 22.75 1.26 -32.89
C ALA A 559 22.30 -0.21 -32.82
N ALA A 560 22.49 -0.98 -33.90
CA ALA A 560 22.11 -2.40 -33.93
C ALA A 560 22.96 -3.28 -32.99
N LEU A 561 24.20 -2.88 -32.70
CA LEU A 561 25.04 -3.59 -31.73
C LEU A 561 24.64 -3.25 -30.29
N ALA A 562 24.30 -1.98 -30.03
CA ALA A 562 23.79 -1.54 -28.74
C ALA A 562 22.40 -2.15 -28.44
N ALA A 563 21.54 -2.26 -29.46
CA ALA A 563 20.24 -2.91 -29.38
C ALA A 563 20.34 -4.40 -29.05
N ALA A 564 21.42 -5.06 -29.49
CA ALA A 564 21.60 -6.50 -29.35
C ALA A 564 22.22 -6.93 -28.00
N ASP A 565 22.76 -6.00 -27.22
CA ASP A 565 23.32 -6.22 -25.87
C ASP A 565 22.24 -5.94 -24.82
N ILE A 566 21.29 -6.88 -24.70
CA ILE A 566 20.04 -6.72 -23.96
C ILE A 566 20.29 -6.78 -22.46
N ASN A 567 21.25 -7.60 -22.01
CA ASN A 567 21.63 -7.68 -20.60
C ASN A 567 22.64 -6.60 -20.18
N SER A 568 23.09 -5.75 -21.11
CA SER A 568 24.07 -4.68 -20.89
C SER A 568 25.40 -5.19 -20.29
N ASP A 569 25.83 -6.40 -20.64
CA ASP A 569 27.09 -6.98 -20.18
C ASP A 569 28.31 -6.55 -21.01
N GLY A 570 28.08 -5.77 -22.07
CA GLY A 570 29.09 -5.27 -22.98
C GLY A 570 29.42 -6.24 -24.12
N SER A 571 28.68 -7.36 -24.25
CA SER A 571 28.88 -8.37 -25.28
C SER A 571 27.56 -8.98 -25.78
N VAL A 572 27.47 -9.23 -27.10
CA VAL A 572 26.28 -9.85 -27.70
C VAL A 572 26.45 -11.37 -27.75
N GLY A 573 25.68 -12.08 -26.93
CA GLY A 573 25.77 -13.52 -26.71
C GLY A 573 24.43 -14.24 -26.70
N VAL A 574 24.48 -15.54 -26.34
CA VAL A 574 23.27 -16.39 -26.30
C VAL A 574 22.30 -15.91 -25.23
N ALA A 575 22.78 -15.27 -24.16
CA ALA A 575 21.95 -14.70 -23.11
C ALA A 575 21.01 -13.62 -23.69
N ASP A 576 21.51 -12.75 -24.57
CA ASP A 576 20.71 -11.72 -25.22
C ASP A 576 19.65 -12.31 -26.14
N ALA A 577 20.00 -13.33 -26.93
CA ALA A 577 19.03 -14.02 -27.78
C ALA A 577 17.89 -14.66 -26.96
N VAL A 578 18.21 -15.23 -25.79
CA VAL A 578 17.21 -15.83 -24.89
C VAL A 578 16.32 -14.75 -24.25
N LEU A 579 16.91 -13.65 -23.78
CA LEU A 579 16.18 -12.53 -23.22
C LEU A 579 15.25 -11.91 -24.26
N LEU A 580 15.69 -11.76 -25.52
CA LEU A 580 14.83 -11.27 -26.60
C LEU A 580 13.66 -12.22 -26.88
N CYS A 581 13.89 -13.53 -26.91
CA CYS A 581 12.81 -14.51 -27.06
C CYS A 581 11.80 -14.42 -25.91
N GLN A 582 12.27 -14.19 -24.68
CA GLN A 582 11.41 -13.99 -23.52
C GLN A 582 10.60 -12.70 -23.64
N MET A 583 11.24 -11.59 -24.03
CA MET A 583 10.58 -10.31 -24.28
C MET A 583 9.48 -10.40 -25.35
N ILE A 584 9.71 -11.17 -26.42
CA ILE A 584 8.72 -11.42 -27.48
C ILE A 584 7.57 -12.30 -26.96
N SER A 585 7.88 -13.34 -26.18
CA SER A 585 6.87 -14.25 -25.62
C SER A 585 6.00 -13.63 -24.53
N GLU A 586 6.51 -12.63 -23.82
CA GLU A 586 5.78 -11.89 -22.77
C GLU A 586 4.95 -10.73 -23.33
N GLY A 587 5.20 -10.32 -24.58
CA GLY A 587 4.54 -9.23 -25.28
C GLY A 587 3.48 -9.66 -26.30
N ASN A 588 2.75 -10.76 -26.03
CA ASN A 588 1.79 -11.39 -26.96
C ASN A 588 1.03 -10.40 -27.86
N GLU A 589 1.11 -10.69 -29.18
CA GLU A 589 0.53 -10.01 -30.34
C GLU A 589 -0.87 -9.42 -30.18
#